data_AF-A0A174DCQ5-F1
#
_entry.id   AF-A0A174DCQ5-F1
#
_cell.length_a   1.000
_cell.length_b   1.000
_cell.length_c   1.000
_cell.angle_alpha   90.00
_cell.angle_beta   90.00
_cell.angle_gamma   90.00
#
_symmetry.space_group_name_H-M   'P 1'
#
loop_
_entity.id
_entity.type
_entity.pdbx_description
1 polymer ?
#
loop_
_entity_poly.entity_id
_entity_poly.type
_entity_poly.pdbx_seq_one_letter_code
_entity_poly.pdbx_strand_id
1 'polypeptide(L)'
;MVECIGSDEHRRGSLTAVGAVSPPGGDLSEPVSQATMRIVKVFWALDASLAYKRHFPAINWLNSYSLYLDSLKPWYDEHLGPQFMVNRDKAMSILQEEASLNEIVQLVGKDSLSAADQLTLETAKMLREDFLQQNGFMEVDWYSSYERQDKMIQMILDYDKLCRAAIEKGAATAELFAIPFREQMGRAKSVPDDRYAAVYADMAREMEEQIADIAARGGAEV
;
A
#
# COMPACT_ATOMS: atom_id res chain seq x y z
N MET A 1 14.19 -23.90 -1.63
CA MET A 1 15.04 -24.32 -2.77
C MET A 1 15.23 -25.82 -2.70
N VAL A 2 15.32 -26.49 -3.84
CA VAL A 2 15.61 -27.93 -3.94
C VAL A 2 17.05 -28.14 -4.44
N GLU A 3 17.70 -29.19 -3.98
CA GLU A 3 18.99 -29.63 -4.52
C GLU A 3 18.75 -30.49 -5.77
N CYS A 4 19.44 -30.17 -6.85
CA CYS A 4 19.26 -30.83 -8.12
C CYS A 4 20.24 -32.00 -8.25
N ILE A 5 19.76 -33.17 -8.65
CA ILE A 5 20.61 -34.32 -8.99
C ILE A 5 21.57 -33.91 -10.11
N GLY A 6 22.88 -34.10 -9.94
CA GLY A 6 23.89 -33.75 -10.94
C GLY A 6 25.32 -33.94 -10.41
N SER A 7 26.32 -33.79 -11.29
CA SER A 7 27.74 -33.86 -10.93
C SER A 7 28.26 -32.63 -10.18
N ASP A 8 27.47 -31.56 -10.15
CA ASP A 8 27.72 -30.37 -9.34
C ASP A 8 26.91 -30.50 -8.04
N GLU A 9 27.62 -30.72 -6.93
CA GLU A 9 27.04 -30.92 -5.59
C GLU A 9 26.32 -29.70 -5.03
N HIS A 10 26.42 -28.53 -5.68
CA HIS A 10 25.83 -27.27 -5.19
C HIS A 10 24.75 -26.71 -6.11
N ARG A 11 24.31 -27.46 -7.12
CA ARG A 11 23.24 -27.00 -8.02
C ARG A 11 21.89 -26.96 -7.31
N ARG A 12 21.34 -25.75 -7.16
CA ARG A 12 20.02 -25.51 -6.53
C ARG A 12 19.00 -25.01 -7.56
N GLY A 13 17.73 -25.32 -7.33
CA GLY A 13 16.61 -24.87 -8.14
C GLY A 13 15.36 -24.54 -7.33
N SER A 14 14.35 -23.98 -8.00
CA SER A 14 13.03 -23.72 -7.43
C SER A 14 11.95 -23.90 -8.49
N LEU A 15 10.78 -24.36 -8.06
CA LEU A 15 9.55 -24.37 -8.84
C LEU A 15 8.52 -23.52 -8.09
N THR A 16 8.05 -22.45 -8.72
CA THR A 16 6.94 -21.64 -8.21
C THR A 16 5.71 -21.97 -9.04
N ALA A 17 4.66 -22.47 -8.38
CA ALA A 17 3.38 -22.77 -9.04
C ALA A 17 2.39 -21.65 -8.77
N VAL A 18 1.75 -21.15 -9.84
CA VAL A 18 0.64 -20.19 -9.78
C VAL A 18 -0.55 -20.84 -10.48
N GLY A 19 -1.63 -21.08 -9.74
CA GLY A 19 -2.84 -21.71 -10.25
C GLY A 19 -4.03 -20.74 -10.19
N ALA A 20 -4.75 -20.60 -11.29
CA ALA A 20 -6.03 -19.90 -11.30
C ALA A 20 -7.13 -20.85 -10.83
N VAL A 21 -8.02 -20.34 -9.96
CA VAL A 21 -9.23 -21.04 -9.52
C VAL A 21 -10.43 -20.19 -9.95
N SER A 22 -11.43 -20.83 -10.56
CA SER A 22 -12.61 -20.14 -11.11
C SER A 22 -13.89 -20.68 -10.44
N PRO A 23 -14.19 -20.24 -9.20
CA PRO A 23 -15.37 -20.67 -8.48
C PRO A 23 -16.66 -20.21 -9.21
N PRO A 24 -17.70 -21.05 -9.32
CA PRO A 24 -18.99 -20.63 -9.87
C PRO A 24 -19.55 -19.42 -9.10
N GLY A 25 -19.82 -18.33 -9.81
CA GLY A 25 -20.37 -17.11 -9.21
C GLY A 25 -19.45 -16.40 -8.21
N GLY A 26 -18.16 -16.74 -8.14
CA GLY A 26 -17.24 -16.16 -7.15
C GLY A 26 -17.33 -16.81 -5.76
N ASP A 27 -18.09 -17.90 -5.61
CA ASP A 27 -18.29 -18.56 -4.32
C ASP A 27 -17.06 -19.37 -3.89
N LEU A 28 -16.24 -18.80 -3.00
CA LEU A 28 -15.05 -19.45 -2.45
C LEU A 28 -15.36 -20.63 -1.51
N SER A 29 -16.62 -20.85 -1.13
CA SER A 29 -17.02 -21.98 -0.28
C SER A 29 -17.09 -23.31 -1.04
N GLU A 30 -17.01 -23.27 -2.37
CA GLU A 30 -17.07 -24.47 -3.20
C GLU A 30 -15.84 -25.40 -3.02
N PRO A 31 -15.98 -26.71 -3.28
CA PRO A 31 -14.97 -27.71 -2.90
C PRO A 31 -13.58 -27.50 -3.50
N VAL A 32 -13.45 -27.02 -4.74
CA VAL A 32 -12.17 -26.83 -5.44
C VAL A 32 -11.37 -25.69 -4.82
N SER A 33 -12.01 -24.56 -4.54
CA SER A 33 -11.44 -23.39 -3.87
C SER A 33 -10.98 -23.77 -2.47
N GLN A 34 -11.84 -24.40 -1.68
CA GLN A 34 -11.50 -24.85 -0.32
C GLN A 34 -10.35 -25.86 -0.31
N ALA A 35 -10.35 -26.84 -1.21
CA ALA A 35 -9.26 -27.82 -1.31
C ALA A 35 -7.93 -27.15 -1.71
N THR A 36 -7.97 -26.20 -2.64
CA THR A 36 -6.77 -25.46 -3.09
C THR A 36 -6.21 -24.58 -1.98
N MET A 37 -7.06 -23.78 -1.33
CA MET A 37 -6.67 -22.87 -0.23
C MET A 37 -6.06 -23.59 0.96
N ARG A 38 -6.43 -24.85 1.23
CA ARG A 38 -5.82 -25.68 2.29
C ARG A 38 -4.35 -26.04 2.02
N ILE A 39 -3.93 -26.08 0.76
CA ILE A 39 -2.60 -26.53 0.37
C ILE A 39 -1.67 -25.35 0.09
N VAL A 40 -2.18 -24.32 -0.60
CA VAL A 40 -1.38 -23.16 -0.99
C VAL A 40 -1.04 -22.26 0.20
N LYS A 41 0.13 -21.60 0.13
CA LYS A 41 0.60 -20.66 1.16
C LYS A 41 0.32 -19.20 0.82
N VAL A 42 -0.15 -18.93 -0.39
CA VAL A 42 -0.51 -17.60 -0.87
C VAL A 42 -1.86 -17.69 -1.57
N PHE A 43 -2.72 -16.73 -1.28
CA PHE A 43 -4.00 -16.56 -1.93
C PHE A 43 -4.18 -15.10 -2.31
N TRP A 44 -4.39 -14.85 -3.61
CA TRP A 44 -4.76 -13.55 -4.15
C TRP A 44 -6.25 -13.55 -4.47
N ALA A 45 -7.04 -12.95 -3.58
CA ALA A 45 -8.49 -12.86 -3.73
C ALA A 45 -8.85 -11.83 -4.79
N LEU A 46 -9.17 -12.26 -6.01
CA LEU A 46 -9.69 -11.34 -7.03
C LEU A 46 -11.14 -10.96 -6.71
N ASP A 47 -11.45 -9.66 -6.82
CA ASP A 47 -12.71 -9.09 -6.35
C ASP A 47 -13.42 -8.29 -7.45
N ALA A 48 -14.66 -8.70 -7.75
CA ALA A 48 -15.47 -8.07 -8.79
C ALA A 48 -15.84 -6.61 -8.46
N SER A 49 -15.99 -6.26 -7.18
CA SER A 49 -16.30 -4.89 -6.77
C SER A 49 -15.13 -3.93 -7.00
N LEU A 50 -13.89 -4.42 -6.82
CA LEU A 50 -12.67 -3.67 -7.17
C LEU A 50 -12.58 -3.48 -8.68
N ALA A 51 -12.80 -4.56 -9.46
CA ALA A 51 -12.80 -4.49 -10.91
C ALA A 51 -13.86 -3.52 -11.45
N TYR A 52 -15.07 -3.51 -10.88
CA TYR A 52 -16.14 -2.57 -11.26
C TYR A 52 -15.74 -1.10 -11.00
N LYS A 53 -15.03 -0.85 -9.91
CA LYS A 53 -14.45 0.46 -9.57
C LYS A 53 -13.18 0.80 -10.36
N ARG A 54 -12.77 -0.04 -11.32
CA ARG A 54 -11.52 0.07 -12.09
C ARG A 54 -10.26 0.10 -11.21
N HIS A 55 -10.33 -0.52 -10.02
CA HIS A 55 -9.16 -0.74 -9.18
C HIS A 55 -8.44 -2.00 -9.68
N PHE A 56 -7.30 -1.80 -10.35
CA PHE A 56 -6.47 -2.87 -10.90
C PHE A 56 -5.04 -2.80 -10.34
N PRO A 57 -4.38 -3.95 -10.09
CA PRO A 57 -4.94 -5.30 -10.11
C PRO A 57 -6.05 -5.46 -9.05
N ALA A 58 -7.15 -6.15 -9.41
CA ALA A 58 -8.35 -6.24 -8.58
C ALA A 58 -8.22 -7.24 -7.43
N ILE A 59 -7.08 -7.18 -6.71
CA ILE A 59 -6.74 -8.06 -5.60
C ILE A 59 -7.26 -7.41 -4.31
N ASN A 60 -8.17 -8.08 -3.62
CA ASN A 60 -8.69 -7.65 -2.34
C ASN A 60 -7.63 -7.83 -1.25
N TRP A 61 -7.11 -6.70 -0.76
CA TRP A 61 -6.02 -6.65 0.22
C TRP A 61 -6.42 -7.14 1.62
N LEU A 62 -7.70 -7.23 1.96
CA LEU A 62 -8.18 -7.73 3.25
C LEU A 62 -8.43 -9.24 3.23
N ASN A 63 -8.85 -9.78 2.09
CA ASN A 63 -9.16 -11.20 1.93
C ASN A 63 -7.99 -12.03 1.38
N SER A 64 -6.95 -11.38 0.85
CA SER A 64 -5.72 -12.03 0.38
C SER A 64 -4.76 -12.30 1.54
N TYR A 65 -3.92 -13.32 1.41
CA TYR A 65 -2.88 -13.62 2.39
C TYR A 65 -1.62 -14.22 1.78
N SER A 66 -0.52 -14.10 2.51
CA SER A 66 0.73 -14.81 2.26
C SER A 66 1.29 -15.32 3.59
N LEU A 67 1.49 -16.64 3.68
CA LEU A 67 2.14 -17.28 4.82
C LEU A 67 3.67 -17.26 4.71
N TYR A 68 4.23 -16.59 3.69
CA TYR A 68 5.67 -16.50 3.49
C TYR A 68 6.30 -15.26 4.14
N LEU A 69 5.52 -14.31 4.65
CA LEU A 69 6.05 -13.04 5.16
C LEU A 69 7.13 -13.25 6.22
N ASP A 70 6.87 -14.07 7.23
CA ASP A 70 7.85 -14.36 8.30
C ASP A 70 9.12 -15.03 7.76
N SER A 71 8.96 -15.97 6.83
CA SER A 71 10.09 -16.69 6.23
C SER A 71 10.94 -15.82 5.30
N LEU A 72 10.34 -14.78 4.70
CA LEU A 72 11.01 -13.85 3.79
C LEU A 72 11.56 -12.62 4.52
N LYS A 73 11.08 -12.33 5.73
CA LYS A 73 11.51 -11.17 6.52
C LYS A 73 13.04 -11.04 6.62
N PRO A 74 13.82 -12.10 6.93
CA PRO A 74 15.29 -11.96 7.00
C PRO A 74 15.91 -11.47 5.69
N TRP A 75 15.38 -11.94 4.55
CA TRP A 75 15.86 -11.51 3.24
C TRP A 75 15.53 -10.04 2.99
N TYR A 76 14.31 -9.61 3.31
CA TYR A 76 13.93 -8.20 3.21
C TYR A 76 14.75 -7.30 4.13
N ASP A 77 14.95 -7.71 5.39
CA ASP A 77 15.76 -6.95 6.33
C ASP A 77 17.20 -6.75 5.83
N GLU A 78 17.80 -7.80 5.26
CA GLU A 78 19.17 -7.78 4.73
C GLU A 78 19.30 -6.91 3.46
N HIS A 79 18.32 -6.97 2.56
CA HIS A 79 18.45 -6.37 1.22
C HIS A 79 17.77 -5.01 1.07
N LEU A 80 16.67 -4.78 1.80
CA LEU A 80 15.85 -3.57 1.73
C LEU A 80 15.84 -2.79 3.06
N GLY A 81 16.33 -3.39 4.14
CA GLY A 81 16.35 -2.82 5.47
C GLY A 81 15.09 -3.15 6.28
N PRO A 82 15.16 -3.12 7.63
CA PRO A 82 14.04 -3.51 8.50
C PRO A 82 12.78 -2.65 8.31
N GLN A 83 12.96 -1.40 7.87
CA GLN A 83 11.87 -0.44 7.71
C GLN A 83 10.87 -0.87 6.63
N PHE A 84 11.30 -1.63 5.62
CA PHE A 84 10.44 -2.09 4.53
C PHE A 84 9.23 -2.89 5.05
N MET A 85 9.48 -3.87 5.92
CA MET A 85 8.42 -4.69 6.49
C MET A 85 7.58 -3.92 7.52
N VAL A 86 8.19 -3.01 8.28
CA VAL A 86 7.48 -2.11 9.20
C VAL A 86 6.49 -1.21 8.45
N ASN A 87 6.91 -0.64 7.33
CA ASN A 87 6.08 0.20 6.48
C ASN A 87 4.93 -0.60 5.88
N ARG A 88 5.20 -1.80 5.36
CA ARG A 88 4.18 -2.72 4.86
C ARG A 88 3.12 -3.02 5.91
N ASP A 89 3.53 -3.32 7.14
CA ASP A 89 2.60 -3.66 8.22
C ASP A 89 1.78 -2.45 8.66
N LYS A 90 2.41 -1.27 8.76
CA LYS A 90 1.71 -0.02 9.05
C LYS A 90 0.67 0.31 7.97
N ALA A 91 1.01 0.17 6.70
CA ALA A 91 0.07 0.38 5.59
C ALA A 91 -1.11 -0.61 5.64
N MET A 92 -0.85 -1.88 5.96
CA MET A 92 -1.91 -2.87 6.13
C MET A 92 -2.83 -2.53 7.31
N SER A 93 -2.29 -2.06 8.43
CA SER A 93 -3.10 -1.59 9.56
C SER A 93 -3.99 -0.40 9.19
N ILE A 94 -3.49 0.57 8.41
CA ILE A 94 -4.28 1.71 7.93
C ILE A 94 -5.43 1.25 7.04
N LEU A 95 -5.19 0.29 6.14
CA LEU A 95 -6.24 -0.27 5.27
C LEU A 95 -7.31 -1.06 6.06
N GLN A 96 -6.92 -1.72 7.15
CA GLN A 96 -7.87 -2.37 8.06
C GLN A 96 -8.69 -1.35 8.85
N GLU A 97 -8.05 -0.30 9.34
CA GLU A 97 -8.72 0.81 10.04
C GLU A 97 -9.70 1.53 9.12
N GLU A 98 -9.34 1.75 7.84
CA GLU A 98 -10.24 2.29 6.81
C GLU A 98 -11.51 1.46 6.67
N ALA A 99 -11.39 0.12 6.67
CA ALA A 99 -12.55 -0.76 6.55
C ALA A 99 -13.52 -0.58 7.73
N SER A 100 -13.00 -0.52 8.96
CA SER A 100 -13.80 -0.26 10.16
C SER A 100 -14.42 1.15 10.15
N LEU A 101 -13.66 2.17 9.75
CA LEU A 101 -14.15 3.54 9.66
C LEU A 101 -15.24 3.69 8.60
N ASN A 102 -15.15 2.99 7.47
CA ASN A 102 -16.15 3.04 6.41
C ASN A 102 -17.53 2.53 6.86
N GLU A 103 -17.61 1.58 7.80
CA GLU A 103 -18.88 1.16 8.41
C GLU A 103 -19.53 2.32 9.19
N ILE A 104 -18.71 3.08 9.92
CA ILE A 104 -19.16 4.26 10.67
C ILE A 104 -19.59 5.38 9.70
N VAL A 105 -18.78 5.65 8.67
CA VAL A 105 -19.08 6.68 7.64
C VAL A 105 -20.43 6.43 6.97
N GLN A 106 -20.80 5.17 6.71
CA GLN A 106 -22.10 4.84 6.13
C GLN A 106 -23.28 5.18 7.04
N LEU A 107 -23.08 5.24 8.36
CA LEU A 107 -24.13 5.53 9.34
C LEU A 107 -24.27 7.03 9.64
N VAL A 108 -23.14 7.72 9.81
CA VAL A 108 -23.11 9.10 10.35
C VAL A 108 -22.47 10.14 9.42
N GLY A 109 -21.91 9.71 8.29
CA GLY A 109 -21.21 10.57 7.34
C GLY A 109 -19.77 10.89 7.77
N LYS A 110 -18.92 11.22 6.80
CA LYS A 110 -17.47 11.44 7.01
C LYS A 110 -17.18 12.63 7.93
N ASP A 111 -17.96 13.70 7.83
CA ASP A 111 -17.74 14.94 8.59
C ASP A 111 -17.94 14.77 10.10
N SER A 112 -18.55 13.66 10.52
CA SER A 112 -18.74 13.31 11.93
C SER A 112 -17.51 12.67 12.59
N LEU A 113 -16.51 12.28 11.80
CA LEU A 113 -15.30 11.61 12.27
C LEU A 113 -14.30 12.59 12.89
N SER A 114 -13.46 12.09 13.81
CA SER A 114 -12.36 12.88 14.36
C SER A 114 -11.35 13.27 13.27
N ALA A 115 -10.57 14.33 13.50
CA ALA A 115 -9.51 14.75 12.57
C ALA A 115 -8.51 13.62 12.26
N ALA A 116 -8.20 12.79 13.26
CA ALA A 116 -7.31 11.64 13.12
C ALA A 116 -7.92 10.54 12.24
N ASP A 117 -9.21 10.24 12.41
CA ASP A 117 -9.92 9.24 11.60
C ASP A 117 -10.09 9.72 10.15
N GLN A 118 -10.39 11.01 9.96
CA GLN A 118 -10.44 11.61 8.63
C GLN A 118 -9.08 11.48 7.93
N LEU A 119 -7.97 11.72 8.63
CA LEU A 119 -6.63 11.51 8.10
C LEU A 119 -6.37 10.03 7.77
N THR A 120 -6.77 9.09 8.64
CA THR A 120 -6.68 7.64 8.33
C THR A 120 -7.37 7.32 7.00
N LEU A 121 -8.58 7.85 6.76
CA LEU A 121 -9.29 7.64 5.48
C LEU A 121 -8.56 8.26 4.28
N GLU A 122 -7.97 9.45 4.42
CA GLU A 122 -7.19 10.09 3.36
C GLU A 122 -5.89 9.32 3.05
N THR A 123 -5.17 8.87 4.07
CA THR A 123 -3.96 8.05 3.92
C THR A 123 -4.30 6.70 3.28
N ALA A 124 -5.38 6.05 3.72
CA ALA A 124 -5.85 4.79 3.13
C ALA A 124 -6.23 4.97 1.66
N LYS A 125 -6.86 6.09 1.29
CA LYS A 125 -7.13 6.43 -0.10
C LYS A 125 -5.85 6.51 -0.93
N MET A 126 -4.80 7.17 -0.43
CA MET A 126 -3.49 7.23 -1.10
C MET A 126 -2.87 5.84 -1.23
N LEU A 127 -2.92 5.00 -0.19
CA LEU A 127 -2.47 3.61 -0.29
C LEU A 127 -3.23 2.84 -1.37
N ARG A 128 -4.55 3.02 -1.49
CA ARG A 128 -5.36 2.33 -2.51
C ARG A 128 -5.09 2.82 -3.93
N GLU A 129 -5.04 4.14 -4.14
CA GLU A 129 -5.03 4.77 -5.47
C GLU A 129 -3.61 5.02 -5.98
N ASP A 130 -2.68 5.33 -5.09
CA ASP A 130 -1.32 5.75 -5.45
C ASP A 130 -0.30 4.63 -5.30
N PHE A 131 -0.59 3.59 -4.49
CA PHE A 131 0.31 2.46 -4.26
C PHE A 131 -0.25 1.11 -4.75
N LEU A 132 -1.45 0.70 -4.29
CA LEU A 132 -2.02 -0.62 -4.63
C LEU A 132 -2.54 -0.69 -6.07
N GLN A 133 -3.10 0.40 -6.60
CA GLN A 133 -3.45 0.46 -8.01
C GLN A 133 -2.18 0.52 -8.85
N GLN A 134 -2.13 -0.30 -9.90
CA GLN A 134 -1.03 -0.35 -10.84
C GLN A 134 -1.57 -0.62 -12.24
N ASN A 135 -1.14 0.19 -13.21
CA ASN A 135 -1.56 0.05 -14.60
C ASN A 135 -0.58 -0.84 -15.38
N GLY A 136 -0.93 -2.12 -15.48
CA GLY A 136 -0.18 -3.11 -16.26
C GLY A 136 -0.07 -2.82 -17.77
N PHE A 137 -0.78 -1.83 -18.31
CA PHE A 137 -0.72 -1.43 -19.71
C PHE A 137 0.15 -0.17 -19.95
N MET A 138 0.63 0.50 -18.90
CA MET A 138 1.55 1.64 -19.04
C MET A 138 2.99 1.19 -18.83
N GLU A 139 3.87 1.49 -19.79
CA GLU A 139 5.28 1.07 -19.76
C GLU A 139 6.04 1.52 -18.50
N VAL A 140 5.70 2.66 -17.91
CA VAL A 140 6.35 3.13 -16.68
C VAL A 140 5.79 2.47 -15.41
N ASP A 141 4.53 2.03 -15.44
CA ASP A 141 3.80 1.53 -14.27
C ASP A 141 3.58 0.01 -14.31
N TRP A 142 3.91 -0.68 -15.41
CA TRP A 142 3.76 -2.14 -15.52
C TRP A 142 4.67 -2.94 -14.59
N TYR A 143 5.70 -2.30 -14.04
CA TYR A 143 6.75 -2.86 -13.20
C TYR A 143 7.21 -1.77 -12.23
N SER A 144 7.43 -2.16 -10.97
CA SER A 144 7.96 -1.27 -9.94
C SER A 144 9.05 -2.01 -9.16
N SER A 145 10.25 -1.44 -9.13
CA SER A 145 11.37 -2.01 -8.36
C SER A 145 11.09 -1.97 -6.85
N TYR A 146 11.78 -2.80 -6.06
CA TYR A 146 11.64 -2.76 -4.60
C TYR A 146 11.98 -1.39 -4.02
N GLU A 147 13.00 -0.72 -4.55
CA GLU A 147 13.38 0.63 -4.13
C GLU A 147 12.27 1.65 -4.42
N ARG A 148 11.63 1.58 -5.60
CA ARG A 148 10.49 2.46 -5.93
C ARG A 148 9.32 2.20 -5.00
N GLN A 149 8.98 0.93 -4.76
CA GLN A 149 7.91 0.54 -3.84
C GLN A 149 8.18 1.08 -2.42
N ASP A 150 9.40 0.90 -1.91
CA ASP A 150 9.80 1.35 -0.58
C ASP A 150 9.71 2.88 -0.43
N LYS A 151 10.22 3.64 -1.41
CA LYS A 151 10.13 5.11 -1.37
C LYS A 151 8.70 5.62 -1.46
N MET A 152 7.85 5.00 -2.28
CA MET A 152 6.45 5.41 -2.42
C MET A 152 5.65 5.18 -1.15
N ILE A 153 5.77 3.99 -0.55
CA ILE A 153 5.07 3.68 0.70
C ILE A 153 5.60 4.57 1.84
N GLN A 154 6.91 4.82 1.88
CA GLN A 154 7.53 5.71 2.85
C GLN A 154 6.97 7.14 2.75
N MET A 155 6.89 7.73 1.56
CA MET A 155 6.31 9.07 1.38
C MET A 155 4.84 9.15 1.84
N ILE A 156 4.02 8.14 1.57
CA ILE A 156 2.62 8.09 2.05
C ILE A 156 2.58 8.02 3.59
N LEU A 157 3.45 7.23 4.21
CA LEU A 157 3.48 7.06 5.66
C LEU A 157 4.09 8.27 6.38
N ASP A 158 5.03 8.96 5.76
CA ASP A 158 5.58 10.22 6.27
C ASP A 158 4.53 11.33 6.21
N TYR A 159 3.75 11.41 5.12
CA TYR A 159 2.58 12.28 5.05
C TYR A 159 1.62 12.04 6.23
N ASP A 160 1.25 10.78 6.51
CA ASP A 160 0.38 10.42 7.63
C ASP A 160 0.98 10.87 8.97
N LYS A 161 2.24 10.54 9.21
CA LYS A 161 2.95 10.87 10.45
C LYS A 161 3.04 12.38 10.67
N LEU A 162 3.43 13.14 9.65
CA LEU A 162 3.58 14.59 9.72
C LEU A 162 2.23 15.27 9.90
N CYS A 163 1.20 14.83 9.17
CA CYS A 163 -0.15 15.35 9.34
C CYS A 163 -0.70 15.07 10.74
N ARG A 164 -0.50 13.88 11.31
CA ARG A 164 -0.90 13.59 12.71
C ARG A 164 -0.25 14.57 13.68
N ALA A 165 1.06 14.78 13.57
CA ALA A 165 1.80 15.72 14.41
C ALA A 165 1.35 17.18 14.21
N ALA A 166 0.95 17.57 13.00
CA ALA A 166 0.41 18.89 12.72
C ALA A 166 -0.99 19.08 13.32
N ILE A 167 -1.87 18.07 13.18
CA ILE A 167 -3.22 18.08 13.77
C ILE A 167 -3.16 18.21 15.29
N GLU A 168 -2.23 17.49 15.95
CA GLU A 168 -2.01 17.61 17.39
C GLU A 168 -1.62 19.02 17.83
N LYS A 169 -1.02 19.82 16.92
CA LYS A 169 -0.66 21.22 17.14
C LYS A 169 -1.74 22.21 16.69
N GLY A 170 -2.93 21.75 16.35
CA GLY A 170 -4.05 22.59 15.94
C GLY A 170 -4.08 22.97 14.46
N ALA A 171 -3.30 22.31 13.61
CA ALA A 171 -3.36 22.54 12.16
C ALA A 171 -4.75 22.22 11.59
N ALA A 172 -5.22 23.06 10.67
CA ALA A 172 -6.48 22.84 9.97
C ALA A 172 -6.38 21.63 9.02
N THR A 173 -7.18 20.59 9.27
CA THR A 173 -7.21 19.36 8.45
C THR A 173 -7.50 19.63 6.98
N ALA A 174 -8.41 20.58 6.70
CA ALA A 174 -8.76 20.95 5.34
C ALA A 174 -7.55 21.46 4.53
N GLU A 175 -6.62 22.18 5.16
CA GLU A 175 -5.40 22.65 4.51
C GLU A 175 -4.40 21.51 4.29
N LEU A 176 -4.21 20.64 5.29
CA LEU A 176 -3.35 19.45 5.18
C LEU A 176 -3.82 18.53 4.05
N PHE A 177 -5.13 18.35 3.90
CA PHE A 177 -5.70 17.49 2.87
C PHE A 177 -5.69 18.13 1.48
N ALA A 178 -5.35 19.41 1.37
CA ALA A 178 -5.30 20.14 0.10
C ALA A 178 -3.86 20.40 -0.38
N ILE A 179 -2.83 19.86 0.31
CA ILE A 179 -1.44 20.13 -0.06
C ILE A 179 -1.10 19.58 -1.47
N PRO A 180 -0.31 20.33 -2.26
CA PRO A 180 0.10 19.91 -3.61
C PRO A 180 0.75 18.52 -3.68
N PHE A 181 1.47 18.10 -2.64
CA PHE A 181 2.10 16.78 -2.57
C PHE A 181 1.12 15.63 -2.90
N ARG A 182 -0.15 15.73 -2.50
CA ARG A 182 -1.13 14.66 -2.74
C ARG A 182 -1.40 14.43 -4.23
N GLU A 183 -1.46 15.51 -5.01
CA GLU A 183 -1.62 15.41 -6.46
C GLU A 183 -0.34 14.85 -7.13
N GLN A 184 0.83 15.27 -6.64
CA GLN A 184 2.11 14.74 -7.11
C GLN A 184 2.22 13.24 -6.81
N MET A 185 1.79 12.80 -5.62
CA MET A 185 1.80 11.39 -5.21
C MET A 185 0.97 10.51 -6.14
N GLY A 186 -0.22 10.98 -6.57
CA GLY A 186 -1.03 10.26 -7.54
C GLY A 186 -0.39 10.09 -8.92
N ARG A 187 0.65 10.88 -9.23
CA ARG A 187 1.44 10.79 -10.46
C ARG A 187 2.79 10.11 -10.27
N ALA A 188 3.18 9.77 -9.04
CA ALA A 188 4.49 9.19 -8.71
C ALA A 188 4.79 7.91 -9.54
N LYS A 189 3.77 7.05 -9.69
CA LYS A 189 3.82 5.84 -10.52
C LYS A 189 4.16 6.07 -11.99
N SER A 190 3.94 7.28 -12.49
CA SER A 190 4.22 7.65 -13.89
C SER A 190 5.59 8.27 -14.09
N VAL A 191 6.40 8.42 -13.03
CA VAL A 191 7.74 9.02 -13.13
C VAL A 191 8.70 7.99 -13.73
N PRO A 192 9.43 8.33 -14.81
CA PRO A 192 10.39 7.41 -15.45
C PRO A 192 11.48 6.87 -14.51
N ASP A 193 11.95 5.65 -14.79
CA ASP A 193 12.92 4.92 -13.97
C ASP A 193 14.27 5.62 -13.81
N ASP A 194 14.66 6.47 -14.77
CA ASP A 194 15.90 7.24 -14.72
C ASP A 194 15.79 8.50 -13.85
N ARG A 195 14.57 8.88 -13.43
CA ARG A 195 14.29 10.16 -12.75
C ARG A 195 13.58 10.03 -11.41
N TYR A 196 12.97 8.89 -11.10
CA TYR A 196 12.13 8.75 -9.90
C TYR A 196 12.85 9.09 -8.61
N ALA A 197 14.13 8.73 -8.46
CA ALA A 197 14.88 8.98 -7.23
C ALA A 197 14.98 10.48 -6.89
N ALA A 198 15.31 11.32 -7.88
CA ALA A 198 15.40 12.77 -7.70
C ALA A 198 14.01 13.38 -7.48
N VAL A 199 13.03 12.99 -8.30
CA VAL A 199 11.65 13.50 -8.19
C VAL A 199 11.03 13.16 -6.84
N TYR A 200 11.22 11.94 -6.33
CA TYR A 200 10.69 11.54 -5.03
C TYR A 200 11.38 12.27 -3.87
N ALA A 201 12.67 12.55 -3.98
CA ALA A 201 13.38 13.34 -2.98
C ALA A 201 12.84 14.79 -2.91
N ASP A 202 12.57 15.39 -4.07
CA ASP A 202 11.92 16.71 -4.14
C ASP A 202 10.50 16.67 -3.58
N MET A 203 9.68 15.68 -3.97
CA MET A 203 8.32 15.52 -3.45
C MET A 203 8.31 15.36 -1.92
N ALA A 204 9.21 14.57 -1.35
CA ALA A 204 9.30 14.36 0.10
C ALA A 204 9.68 15.67 0.83
N ARG A 205 10.65 16.42 0.29
CA ARG A 205 11.04 17.73 0.84
C ARG A 205 9.90 18.74 0.78
N GLU A 206 9.24 18.85 -0.38
CA GLU A 206 8.11 19.76 -0.57
C GLU A 206 6.94 19.41 0.36
N MET A 207 6.65 18.12 0.56
CA MET A 207 5.66 17.66 1.53
C MET A 207 5.99 18.11 2.96
N GLU A 208 7.23 17.94 3.39
CA GLU A 208 7.69 18.37 4.72
C GLU A 208 7.54 19.88 4.91
N GLU A 209 7.99 20.67 3.93
CA GLU A 209 7.87 22.14 3.93
C GLU A 209 6.39 22.58 4.00
N GLN A 210 5.53 22.01 3.14
CA GLN A 210 4.10 22.33 3.10
C GLN A 210 3.39 22.04 4.43
N ILE A 211 3.64 20.88 5.03
CA ILE A 211 3.02 20.49 6.30
C ILE A 211 3.56 21.35 7.45
N ALA A 212 4.86 21.64 7.46
CA ALA A 212 5.48 22.49 8.48
C ALA A 212 4.89 23.92 8.46
N ASP A 213 4.69 24.50 7.27
CA ASP A 213 4.07 25.83 7.11
C ASP A 213 2.62 25.87 7.60
N ILE A 214 1.84 24.81 7.36
CA ILE A 214 0.47 24.70 7.90
C ILE A 214 0.51 24.56 9.42
N ALA A 215 1.39 23.70 9.96
CA ALA A 215 1.52 23.49 11.39
C ALA A 215 1.95 24.76 12.14
N ALA A 216 2.86 25.55 11.55
CA ALA A 216 3.30 26.82 12.12
C ALA A 216 2.15 27.85 12.20
N ARG A 217 1.26 27.88 11.21
CA ARG A 217 0.09 28.75 11.20
C ARG A 217 -0.96 28.33 12.23
N GLY A 218 -1.23 27.01 12.35
CA GLY A 218 -2.16 26.48 13.35
C GLY A 218 -1.69 26.73 14.80
N GLY A 219 -0.40 26.63 15.07
CA GLY A 219 0.17 26.92 16.41
C GLY A 219 0.21 28.40 16.79
N ALA A 220 -0.03 29.32 15.85
CA ALA A 220 -0.04 30.76 16.11
C ALA A 220 -1.44 31.30 16.50
N GLU A 221 -2.49 30.50 16.29
CA GLU A 221 -3.89 30.86 16.59
C GLU A 221 -4.42 30.25 17.91
N VAL A 222 -3.59 29.50 18.65
CA VAL A 222 -3.92 28.87 19.94
C VAL A 222 -3.35 29.66 21.12
#